data_AF-A0A970M5H3-F1
#
_entry.id   AF-A0A970M5H3-F1
#
_cell.length_a   1.000
_cell.length_b   1.000
_cell.length_c   1.000
_cell.angle_alpha   90.00
_cell.angle_beta   90.00
_cell.angle_gamma   90.00
#
_symmetry.space_group_name_H-M   'P 1'
#
loop_
_entity.id
_entity.type
_entity.pdbx_description
1 polymer ?
#
loop_
_entity_poly.entity_id
_entity_poly.type
_entity_poly.pdbx_seq_one_letter_code
_entity_poly.pdbx_strand_id
1 'polypeptide(L)' 'MDILKTIRNEINKSGQSRYRIAKDTGIDQGQIHRIMEKNQSLYCETAEKLLEYFGYEITKKGSTHGKRGTKKG' A
#
# COMPACT_ATOMS: atom_id res chain seq x y z
N MET A 1 8.75 2.40 -6.33
CA MET A 1 8.27 1.42 -5.33
C MET A 1 7.04 0.76 -5.93
N ASP A 2 7.01 -0.57 -5.93
CA ASP A 2 5.83 -1.34 -6.36
C ASP A 2 5.05 -1.70 -5.09
N ILE A 3 3.93 -1.00 -4.86
CA ILE A 3 3.16 -1.06 -3.61
C ILE A 3 2.69 -2.50 -3.31
N LEU A 4 2.20 -3.20 -4.33
CA LEU A 4 1.68 -4.56 -4.18
C LEU A 4 2.80 -5.53 -3.76
N LYS A 5 3.98 -5.42 -4.39
CA LYS A 5 5.15 -6.23 -4.00
C LYS A 5 5.62 -5.90 -2.58
N THR A 6 5.64 -4.62 -2.21
CA THR A 6 6.00 -4.23 -0.84
C THR A 6 5.05 -4.86 0.17
N ILE A 7 3.74 -4.68 0.01
CA ILE A 7 2.74 -5.24 0.93
C ILE A 7 2.89 -6.76 1.08
N ARG A 8 3.08 -7.49 -0.02
CA ARG A 8 3.29 -8.95 0.03
C ARG A 8 4.54 -9.34 0.80
N ASN A 9 5.63 -8.61 0.59
CA ASN A 9 6.88 -8.86 1.28
C ASN A 9 6.75 -8.59 2.79
N GLU A 10 6.06 -7.52 3.17
CA GLU A 10 5.80 -7.21 4.58
C GLU A 10 4.91 -8.25 5.25
N ILE A 11 3.83 -8.70 4.59
CA ILE A 11 3.00 -9.80 5.09
C ILE A 11 3.85 -11.05 5.34
N ASN A 12 4.71 -11.44 4.39
CA ASN A 12 5.57 -12.61 4.54
C ASN A 12 6.63 -12.44 5.64
N LYS A 13 7.24 -11.25 5.75
CA LYS A 13 8.29 -10.97 6.75
C LYS A 13 7.74 -10.83 8.16
N SER A 14 6.51 -10.36 8.31
CA SER A 14 5.87 -10.13 9.62
C SER A 14 5.75 -11.40 10.46
N GLY A 15 5.73 -12.59 9.82
CA GLY A 15 5.44 -13.86 10.48
C GLY A 15 4.03 -13.97 11.06
N GLN A 16 3.18 -12.96 10.84
CA GLN A 16 1.82 -12.94 11.36
C GLN A 16 0.88 -13.71 10.45
N SER A 17 -0.11 -14.37 11.06
CA SER A 17 -1.17 -15.01 10.27
C SER A 17 -1.97 -13.96 9.50
N ARG A 18 -2.39 -14.30 8.28
CA ARG A 18 -3.27 -13.44 7.46
C ARG A 18 -4.57 -13.06 8.19
N TYR A 19 -5.07 -13.96 9.06
CA TYR A 19 -6.23 -13.70 9.91
C TYR A 19 -5.96 -12.59 10.95
N ARG A 20 -4.79 -12.61 11.60
CA ARG A 20 -4.40 -11.56 12.56
C ARG A 20 -4.30 -10.21 11.86
N ILE A 21 -3.63 -10.16 10.70
CA ILE A 21 -3.52 -8.93 9.90
C ILE A 21 -4.91 -8.44 9.49
N ALA A 22 -5.80 -9.32 9.02
CA ALA A 22 -7.19 -8.96 8.69
C ALA A 22 -7.92 -8.33 9.88
N LYS A 23 -7.80 -8.94 11.06
CA LYS A 23 -8.44 -8.45 12.29
C LYS A 23 -7.90 -7.09 12.73
N ASP A 24 -6.58 -6.91 12.70
CA ASP A 24 -5.92 -5.71 13.21
C ASP A 24 -6.08 -4.52 12.24
N THR A 25 -6.19 -4.79 10.93
CA THR A 25 -6.39 -3.75 9.89
C THR A 25 -7.86 -3.50 9.53
N GLY A 26 -8.77 -4.38 9.96
CA GLY A 26 -10.17 -4.36 9.55
C GLY A 26 -10.41 -4.73 8.08
N ILE A 27 -9.43 -5.32 7.40
CA ILE A 27 -9.53 -5.75 6.01
C ILE A 27 -10.12 -7.16 5.93
N ASP A 28 -10.94 -7.43 4.92
CA ASP A 28 -11.47 -8.78 4.67
C ASP A 28 -10.32 -9.78 4.47
N GLN A 29 -10.36 -10.90 5.19
CA GLN A 29 -9.36 -11.96 5.07
C GLN A 29 -9.28 -12.49 3.62
N GLY A 30 -10.41 -12.54 2.92
CA GLY A 30 -10.46 -12.90 1.50
C GLY A 30 -9.69 -11.92 0.61
N GLN A 31 -9.73 -10.62 0.92
CA GLN A 31 -8.91 -9.62 0.22
C GLN A 31 -7.42 -9.85 0.47
N ILE A 32 -6.99 -10.11 1.70
CA ILE A 32 -5.59 -10.43 2.01
C ILE A 32 -5.14 -11.69 1.26
N HIS A 33 -5.98 -12.74 1.23
CA HIS A 33 -5.68 -13.95 0.47
C HIS A 33 -5.53 -13.65 -1.03
N ARG A 34 -6.45 -12.87 -1.62
CA ARG A 34 -6.36 -12.45 -3.03
C ARG A 34 -5.09 -11.64 -3.31
N ILE A 35 -4.68 -10.75 -2.42
CA ILE A 35 -3.44 -9.98 -2.54
C ILE A 35 -2.23 -10.93 -2.61
N MET A 36 -2.18 -11.95 -1.76
CA MET A 36 -1.05 -12.88 -1.69
C MET A 36 -0.99 -13.83 -2.89
N GLU A 37 -2.11 -14.44 -3.27
CA GLU A 37 -2.15 -15.52 -4.26
C GLU A 37 -2.38 -15.02 -5.69
N LYS A 38 -3.04 -13.86 -5.86
CA LYS A 38 -3.42 -13.33 -7.17
C LYS A 38 -2.72 -12.01 -7.44
N ASN A 39 -2.25 -11.81 -8.67
CA ASN A 39 -1.84 -10.49 -9.19
C ASN A 39 -3.05 -9.60 -9.50
N GLN A 40 -4.01 -9.53 -8.58
CA GLN A 40 -5.15 -8.64 -8.70
C GLN A 40 -4.84 -7.25 -8.16
N SER A 41 -5.49 -6.25 -8.76
CA SER A 41 -5.51 -4.88 -8.27
C SER A 41 -6.11 -4.81 -6.87
N LEU A 42 -5.58 -3.88 -6.06
CA LEU A 42 -6.08 -3.55 -4.73
C LEU A 42 -6.81 -2.20 -4.76
N TYR A 43 -7.74 -2.00 -3.82
CA TYR A 43 -8.31 -0.67 -3.59
C TYR A 43 -7.30 0.20 -2.83
N CYS A 44 -7.23 1.49 -3.16
CA CYS A 44 -6.28 2.42 -2.52
C CYS A 44 -6.38 2.39 -0.99
N GLU A 45 -7.60 2.39 -0.45
CA GLU A 45 -7.87 2.29 0.99
C GLU A 45 -7.25 1.03 1.62
N THR A 46 -7.32 -0.11 0.93
CA THR A 46 -6.71 -1.36 1.40
C THR A 46 -5.19 -1.27 1.42
N ALA A 47 -4.57 -0.66 0.41
CA ALA A 47 -3.12 -0.44 0.43
C ALA A 47 -2.70 0.50 1.55
N GLU A 48 -3.42 1.60 1.74
CA GLU A 48 -3.11 2.59 2.76
C GLU A 48 -3.14 1.96 4.16
N LYS A 49 -4.22 1.25 4.51
CA LYS A 49 -4.33 0.53 5.79
C LYS A 49 -3.22 -0.51 6.00
N LEU A 50 -2.87 -1.28 4.97
CA LEU A 50 -1.79 -2.28 5.08
C LEU A 50 -0.42 -1.60 5.22
N LEU A 51 -0.15 -0.55 4.46
CA LEU A 51 1.10 0.20 4.53
C LEU A 51 1.25 0.85 5.92
N GLU A 52 0.22 1.53 6.41
CA GLU A 52 0.18 2.13 7.74
C GLU A 52 0.41 1.07 8.84
N TYR A 53 -0.27 -0.08 8.75
CA TYR A 53 -0.10 -1.20 9.67
C TYR A 53 1.35 -1.70 9.74
N PHE A 54 2.08 -1.71 8.62
CA PHE A 54 3.50 -2.07 8.56
C PHE A 54 4.44 -0.88 8.83
N GLY A 55 3.93 0.28 9.24
CA GLY A 55 4.73 1.44 9.60
C GLY A 55 5.23 2.27 8.42
N TYR A 56 4.59 2.16 7.26
CA TYR A 56 4.86 3.03 6.11
C TYR A 56 3.98 4.28 6.14
N GLU A 57 4.55 5.38 5.67
CA GLU A 57 3.85 6.65 5.46
C GLU A 57 3.89 7.03 3.97
N ILE A 58 2.75 7.44 3.42
CA ILE A 58 2.67 7.97 2.07
C ILE A 58 3.02 9.46 2.12
N THR A 59 4.17 9.81 1.55
CA THR A 59 4.63 11.21 1.51
C THR A 59 4.73 11.74 0.08
N LYS A 60 4.48 13.04 -0.09
CA LYS A 60 4.69 13.71 -1.37
C LYS A 60 6.20 13.78 -1.65
N LYS A 61 6.67 12.95 -2.58
CA LYS A 61 8.00 13.15 -3.16
C LYS A 61 8.00 14.53 -3.84
N GLY A 62 8.99 15.37 -3.52
CA GLY A 62 9.06 16.77 -3.95
C GLY A 62 8.69 16.98 -5.42
N SER A 63 8.16 18.16 -5.76
CA SER A 63 7.59 18.43 -7.08
C SER A 63 8.64 18.30 -8.19
N THR A 64 8.58 17.19 -8.94
CA THR A 64 9.18 17.09 -10.27
C THR A 64 8.25 17.65 -11.35
N HIS A 65 6.98 17.92 -11.00
CA HIS A 65 6.06 18.70 -11.83
C HIS A 65 6.57 20.14 -11.86
N GLY A 66 7.34 20.47 -12.90
CA GLY A 66 8.03 21.74 -13.04
C GLY A 66 7.08 22.93 -12.88
N LYS A 67 7.58 23.96 -12.21
CA LYS A 67 7.11 25.34 -12.40
C LYS A 67 7.24 25.65 -13.91
N ARG A 68 6.24 25.35 -14.74
CA ARG A 68 6.12 26.00 -16.05
C ARG A 68 5.85 27.46 -15.74
N GLY A 69 6.92 28.27 -15.80
CA GLY A 69 6.85 29.70 -15.55
C GLY A 69 5.75 30.31 -16.39
N THR A 70 4.80 30.96 -15.73
CA THR A 70 3.90 31.92 -16.37
C THR A 70 4.77 33.05 -16.91
N LYS A 71 5.11 32.99 -18.20
CA LYS A 71 5.68 34.12 -18.92
C LYS A 71 4.54 35.15 -19.07
N LYS A 72 4.46 36.12 -18.15
CA LYS A 72 3.66 37.33 -18.37
C LYS A 72 4.38 38.14 -19.44
N GLY A 73 3.82 38.11 -20.65
CA GLY A 73 4.05 39.13 -21.67
C GLY A 73 3.12 40.31 -21.45
#